data_AF-A0A956NKN9-F1
#
_entry.id   AF-A0A956NKN9-F1
#
_cell.length_a   1.000
_cell.length_b   1.000
_cell.length_c   1.000
_cell.angle_alpha   90.00
_cell.angle_beta   90.00
_cell.angle_gamma   90.00
#
_symmetry.space_group_name_H-M   'P 1'
#
loop_
_entity.id
_entity.type
_entity.pdbx_description
1 polymer ?
#
loop_
_entity_poly.entity_id
_entity_poly.type
_entity_poly.pdbx_seq_one_letter_code
_entity_poly.pdbx_strand_id
1 'polypeptide(L)'
;MFLFHFTINETLTYEVDQIRVVFPTNLTDLAMVNDEDYCTLETCTPYGINAHRLLVRGHRISNVDGDVKLVADALQIKPLLVALILAIPVLLGLILFTYVSTSSFIQKRKVNFEEYDGLNYRMDGLHAQVVSAMGEDMKRI
;
A
#
# COMPACT_ATOMS: atom_id res chain seq x y z
N MET A 1 -7.63 -27.86 -0.63
CA MET A 1 -8.02 -27.99 -2.04
C MET A 1 -6.77 -28.19 -2.88
N PHE A 2 -6.60 -29.35 -3.51
CA PHE A 2 -5.57 -29.55 -4.52
C PHE A 2 -6.24 -29.81 -5.88
N LEU A 3 -5.74 -29.16 -6.93
CA LEU A 3 -6.22 -29.33 -8.31
C LEU A 3 -5.25 -30.23 -9.05
N PHE A 4 -5.75 -31.36 -9.56
CA PHE A 4 -4.98 -32.24 -10.44
C PHE A 4 -5.52 -32.09 -11.86
N HIS A 5 -4.63 -31.77 -12.80
CA HIS A 5 -4.95 -31.83 -14.23
C HIS A 5 -4.59 -33.22 -14.72
N PHE A 6 -5.56 -34.13 -14.70
CA PHE A 6 -5.34 -35.51 -15.13
C PHE A 6 -5.90 -35.68 -16.55
N THR A 7 -4.99 -35.65 -17.53
CA THR A 7 -5.18 -35.95 -18.96
C THR A 7 -5.90 -34.91 -19.84
N ILE A 8 -5.20 -34.47 -20.90
CA ILE A 8 -5.57 -33.84 -22.20
C ILE A 8 -6.81 -32.91 -22.30
N ASN A 9 -7.49 -32.50 -21.23
CA ASN A 9 -8.38 -31.31 -21.13
C ASN A 9 -9.25 -31.25 -19.86
N GLU A 10 -9.19 -32.23 -18.94
CA GLU A 10 -10.07 -32.21 -17.75
C GLU A 10 -9.30 -31.92 -16.46
N THR A 11 -9.90 -31.08 -15.62
CA THR A 11 -9.37 -30.75 -14.28
C THR A 11 -10.21 -31.49 -13.26
N LEU A 12 -9.58 -32.26 -12.38
CA LEU A 12 -10.25 -33.00 -11.31
C LEU A 12 -9.89 -32.36 -9.96
N THR A 13 -10.91 -32.17 -9.13
CA THR A 13 -10.77 -31.49 -7.84
C THR A 13 -10.80 -32.49 -6.69
N TYR A 14 -9.76 -32.45 -5.85
CA TYR A 14 -9.66 -33.31 -4.67
C TYR A 14 -9.51 -32.45 -3.40
N GLU A 15 -10.26 -32.81 -2.36
CA GLU A 15 -10.16 -32.21 -1.04
C GLU A 15 -9.35 -33.10 -0.10
N VAL A 16 -8.39 -32.49 0.60
CA VAL A 16 -7.49 -33.20 1.52
C VAL A 16 -8.27 -33.70 2.71
N ASP A 17 -8.27 -35.01 2.91
CA ASP A 17 -8.88 -35.67 4.06
C ASP A 17 -7.82 -36.12 5.07
N GLN A 18 -6.61 -36.48 4.60
CA GLN A 18 -5.63 -37.14 5.44
C GLN A 18 -4.18 -36.80 5.07
N ILE A 19 -3.36 -36.55 6.09
CA ILE A 19 -1.89 -36.43 5.97
C ILE A 19 -1.24 -37.43 6.92
N ARG A 20 -0.36 -38.29 6.41
CA ARG A 20 0.36 -39.29 7.20
C ARG A 20 1.83 -39.36 6.84
N VAL A 21 2.65 -39.69 7.82
CA VAL A 21 4.05 -40.06 7.62
C VAL A 21 4.18 -41.55 7.88
N VAL A 22 4.65 -42.29 6.88
CA VAL A 22 4.75 -43.76 6.92
C VAL A 22 6.15 -44.22 6.57
N PHE A 23 6.48 -45.47 6.94
CA PHE A 23 7.69 -46.11 6.44
C PHE A 23 7.56 -46.44 4.95
N PRO A 24 8.66 -46.43 4.18
CA PRO A 24 8.63 -46.71 2.73
C PRO A 24 8.07 -48.09 2.38
N THR A 25 8.09 -49.04 3.30
CA THR A 25 7.56 -50.40 3.11
C THR A 25 6.05 -50.51 3.40
N ASN A 26 5.44 -49.48 3.97
CA ASN A 26 4.02 -49.49 4.32
C ASN A 26 3.19 -48.92 3.17
N LEU A 27 2.59 -49.82 2.38
CA LEU A 27 1.72 -49.49 1.25
C LEU A 27 0.23 -49.58 1.61
N THR A 28 -0.11 -49.87 2.87
CA THR A 28 -1.49 -50.09 3.30
C THR A 28 -2.37 -48.88 3.04
N ASP A 29 -1.81 -47.68 3.20
CA ASP A 29 -2.50 -46.40 2.98
C ASP A 29 -2.66 -46.01 1.51
N LEU A 30 -2.00 -46.73 0.58
CA LEU A 30 -2.09 -46.55 -0.86
C LEU A 30 -2.98 -47.60 -1.54
N ALA A 31 -3.56 -48.52 -0.76
CA ALA A 31 -4.46 -49.53 -1.27
C ALA A 31 -5.74 -48.89 -1.83
N MET A 32 -6.27 -49.48 -2.90
CA MET A 32 -7.56 -49.09 -3.46
C MET A 32 -8.67 -49.37 -2.44
N VAL A 33 -9.54 -48.39 -2.23
CA VAL A 33 -10.74 -48.53 -1.41
C VAL A 33 -11.92 -48.66 -2.37
N ASN A 34 -12.76 -49.68 -2.17
CA ASN A 34 -13.92 -49.90 -3.03
C ASN A 34 -14.88 -48.72 -2.94
N ASP A 35 -15.45 -48.33 -4.09
CA ASP A 35 -16.46 -47.29 -4.25
C ASP A 35 -16.02 -45.85 -3.88
N GLU A 36 -14.72 -45.62 -3.72
CA GLU A 36 -14.15 -44.30 -3.41
C GLU A 36 -13.12 -43.86 -4.46
N ASP A 37 -13.08 -42.57 -4.79
CA ASP A 37 -12.09 -41.96 -5.68
C ASP A 37 -11.12 -41.13 -4.83
N TYR A 38 -9.98 -41.74 -4.50
CA TYR A 38 -8.90 -41.10 -3.75
C TYR A 38 -7.68 -40.82 -4.64
N CYS A 39 -7.10 -39.64 -4.47
CA CYS A 39 -5.78 -39.31 -5.01
C CYS A 39 -4.82 -39.08 -3.85
N THR A 40 -3.68 -39.78 -3.83
CA THR A 40 -2.64 -39.60 -2.81
C THR A 40 -1.37 -39.05 -3.44
N LEU A 41 -0.93 -37.88 -2.97
CA LEU A 41 0.39 -37.34 -3.27
C LEU A 41 1.40 -37.93 -2.29
N GLU A 42 2.39 -38.63 -2.82
CA GLU A 42 3.51 -39.17 -2.05
C GLU A 42 4.77 -38.34 -2.28
N THR A 43 5.49 -38.03 -1.20
CA THR A 43 6.84 -37.48 -1.27
C THR A 43 7.71 -38.04 -0.15
N CYS A 44 9.01 -37.80 -0.21
CA CYS A 44 9.94 -38.21 0.85
C CYS A 44 9.92 -37.22 2.02
N THR A 45 10.14 -37.72 3.23
CA THR A 45 10.24 -36.89 4.44
C THR A 45 11.12 -37.58 5.50
N PRO A 46 11.75 -36.86 6.44
CA PRO A 46 11.96 -35.41 6.45
C PRO A 46 13.05 -34.98 5.44
N TYR A 47 13.01 -33.70 5.08
CA TYR A 47 13.92 -33.11 4.09
C TYR A 47 15.40 -33.40 4.41
N GLY A 48 16.14 -33.87 3.40
CA GLY A 48 17.57 -34.19 3.54
C GLY A 48 17.89 -35.56 4.17
N ILE A 49 16.90 -36.24 4.76
CA ILE A 49 17.05 -37.61 5.31
C ILE A 49 16.25 -38.62 4.49
N ASN A 50 15.00 -38.28 4.11
CA ASN A 50 14.12 -39.10 3.26
C ASN A 50 13.82 -40.53 3.78
N ALA A 51 13.96 -40.75 5.09
CA ALA A 51 13.75 -42.06 5.73
C ALA A 51 12.29 -42.54 5.74
N HIS A 52 11.34 -41.63 5.52
CA HIS A 52 9.90 -41.88 5.53
C HIS A 52 9.26 -41.33 4.25
N ARG A 53 7.97 -41.65 4.08
CA ARG A 53 7.10 -41.11 3.04
C ARG A 53 6.01 -40.25 3.68
N LEU A 54 5.83 -39.07 3.13
CA LEU A 54 4.70 -38.19 3.43
C LEU A 54 3.61 -38.50 2.41
N LEU A 55 2.47 -38.97 2.90
CA LEU A 55 1.28 -39.23 2.13
C LEU A 55 0.26 -38.14 2.41
N VAL A 56 -0.18 -37.46 1.37
CA VAL A 56 -1.27 -36.48 1.42
C VAL A 56 -2.40 -37.03 0.56
N ARG A 57 -3.42 -37.60 1.19
CA ARG A 57 -4.59 -38.13 0.51
C ARG A 57 -5.65 -37.03 0.39
N GLY A 58 -6.35 -37.05 -0.74
CA GLY A 58 -7.58 -36.31 -0.92
C GLY A 58 -8.64 -37.18 -1.60
N HIS A 59 -9.90 -36.89 -1.29
CA HIS A 59 -11.06 -37.54 -1.88
C HIS A 59 -11.64 -36.68 -3.00
N ARG A 60 -12.27 -37.33 -3.98
CA ARG A 60 -12.85 -36.65 -5.12
C ARG A 60 -14.05 -35.81 -4.70
N ILE A 61 -14.04 -34.54 -5.09
CA ILE A 61 -15.21 -33.68 -4.99
C ILE A 61 -15.66 -33.26 -6.39
N SER A 62 -16.94 -32.88 -6.51
CA SER A 62 -17.47 -32.32 -7.75
C SER A 62 -16.64 -31.10 -8.15
N ASN A 63 -16.23 -31.05 -9.42
CA ASN A 63 -15.60 -29.85 -9.95
C ASN A 63 -16.58 -28.69 -9.81
N VAL A 64 -16.10 -27.58 -9.27
CA VAL A 64 -16.91 -26.37 -9.19
C VAL A 64 -16.92 -25.77 -10.59
N ASP A 65 -17.97 -26.08 -11.37
CA ASP A 65 -18.26 -25.42 -12.65
C ASP A 65 -18.69 -23.98 -12.37
N GLY A 66 -17.71 -23.16 -12.05
CA GLY A 66 -17.93 -21.82 -11.58
C GLY A 66 -16.63 -21.34 -11.00
N ASP A 67 -15.89 -20.63 -11.85
CA ASP A 67 -14.87 -19.64 -11.51
C ASP A 67 -14.42 -19.81 -10.06
N VAL A 68 -13.52 -20.78 -9.83
CA VAL A 68 -12.93 -21.02 -8.51
C VAL A 68 -12.23 -19.72 -8.17
N LYS A 69 -12.99 -18.83 -7.54
CA LYS A 69 -12.50 -17.79 -6.68
C LYS A 69 -11.87 -18.58 -5.56
N LEU A 70 -10.62 -18.96 -5.80
CA LEU A 70 -9.66 -19.18 -4.75
C LEU A 70 -9.75 -17.90 -3.94
N VAL A 71 -10.58 -17.93 -2.91
CA VAL A 71 -10.42 -17.11 -1.72
C VAL A 71 -9.20 -17.67 -1.01
N ALA A 72 -8.06 -17.72 -1.73
CA ALA A 72 -6.82 -17.32 -1.12
C ALA A 72 -7.11 -15.94 -0.56
N ASP A 73 -6.59 -15.64 0.62
CA ASP A 73 -6.61 -14.34 1.29
C ASP A 73 -5.92 -13.21 0.48
N ALA A 74 -6.32 -13.06 -0.77
CA ALA A 74 -5.91 -12.11 -1.76
C ALA A 74 -7.19 -11.57 -2.39
N LEU A 75 -8.01 -10.91 -1.56
CA LEU A 75 -8.52 -9.63 -2.00
C LEU A 75 -7.28 -8.83 -2.39
N GLN A 76 -6.84 -8.94 -3.65
CA GLN A 76 -6.03 -7.93 -4.28
C GLN A 76 -6.87 -6.67 -4.15
N ILE A 77 -6.66 -5.92 -3.07
CA ILE A 77 -7.19 -4.59 -2.95
C ILE A 77 -6.62 -3.92 -4.18
N LYS A 78 -7.48 -3.68 -5.19
CA LYS A 78 -7.07 -3.16 -6.49
C LYS A 78 -6.10 -2.03 -6.19
N PRO A 79 -4.84 -2.07 -6.68
CA PRO A 79 -3.83 -1.08 -6.31
C PRO A 79 -4.34 0.37 -6.46
N LEU A 80 -5.28 0.57 -7.40
CA LEU A 80 -6.06 1.79 -7.61
C LEU A 80 -6.82 2.30 -6.37
N LEU A 81 -7.47 1.42 -5.60
CA LEU A 81 -8.25 1.76 -4.41
C LEU A 81 -7.33 2.22 -3.26
N VAL A 82 -6.21 1.52 -3.07
CA VAL A 82 -5.16 1.91 -2.09
C VAL A 82 -4.54 3.26 -2.49
N ALA A 83 -4.21 3.43 -3.77
CA ALA A 83 -3.69 4.68 -4.30
C ALA A 83 -4.68 5.84 -4.07
N LEU A 84 -5.98 5.62 -4.26
CA LEU A 84 -7.00 6.65 -4.07
C LEU A 84 -7.14 7.06 -2.59
N ILE A 85 -7.16 6.09 -1.67
CA ILE A 85 -7.27 6.35 -0.22
C ILE A 85 -6.05 7.13 0.30
N LEU A 86 -4.86 6.89 -0.24
CA LEU A 86 -3.65 7.61 0.15
C LEU A 86 -3.51 8.97 -0.55
N ALA A 87 -3.93 9.07 -1.82
CA ALA A 87 -3.80 10.31 -2.59
C ALA A 87 -4.70 11.44 -2.07
N ILE A 88 -5.93 11.14 -1.65
CA ILE A 88 -6.89 12.13 -1.14
C ILE A 88 -6.35 12.91 0.08
N PRO A 89 -5.92 12.28 1.18
CA PRO A 89 -5.42 13.01 2.35
C PRO A 89 -4.12 13.75 2.07
N VAL A 90 -3.23 13.21 1.22
CA VAL A 90 -2.00 13.91 0.81
C VAL A 90 -2.33 15.17 0.01
N LEU A 91 -3.26 15.08 -0.94
CA LEU A 91 -3.70 16.22 -1.74
C LEU A 91 -4.35 17.30 -0.87
N LEU A 92 -5.24 16.90 0.06
CA LEU A 92 -5.87 17.83 1.00
C LEU A 92 -4.83 18.51 1.91
N GLY A 93 -3.84 17.74 2.39
CA GLY A 93 -2.73 18.28 3.18
C GLY A 93 -1.90 19.31 2.41
N LEU A 94 -1.59 19.05 1.14
CA LEU A 94 -0.86 19.99 0.28
C LEU A 94 -1.67 21.26 -0.02
N ILE A 95 -2.98 21.13 -0.26
CA ILE A 95 -3.87 22.28 -0.47
C ILE A 95 -3.93 23.14 0.79
N LEU A 96 -4.12 22.51 1.97
CA LEU A 96 -4.14 23.23 3.23
C LEU A 96 -2.79 23.91 3.51
N PHE A 97 -1.69 23.21 3.25
CA PHE A 97 -0.34 23.73 3.43
C PHE A 97 -0.08 24.96 2.55
N THR A 98 -0.46 24.92 1.27
CA THR A 98 -0.28 26.07 0.37
C THR A 98 -1.20 27.23 0.74
N TYR A 99 -2.43 26.98 1.19
CA TYR A 99 -3.34 28.00 1.68
C TYR A 99 -2.83 28.70 2.95
N VAL A 100 -2.34 27.92 3.94
CA VAL A 100 -1.76 28.44 5.18
C VAL A 100 -0.44 29.17 4.90
N SER A 101 0.43 28.59 4.07
CA SER A 101 1.69 29.22 3.67
C SER A 101 1.44 30.53 2.91
N THR A 102 0.49 30.55 1.99
CA THR A 102 0.09 31.76 1.26
C THR A 102 -0.49 32.82 2.19
N SER A 103 -1.44 32.48 3.05
CA SER A 103 -2.07 33.46 3.96
C SER A 103 -1.09 34.06 4.97
N SER A 104 -0.27 33.21 5.63
CA SER A 104 0.71 33.66 6.60
C SER A 104 1.87 34.44 5.95
N PHE A 105 2.28 34.09 4.73
CA PHE A 105 3.29 34.83 3.99
C PHE A 105 2.75 36.15 3.40
N ILE A 106 1.52 36.16 2.87
CA ILE A 106 0.86 37.38 2.37
C ILE A 106 0.65 38.37 3.51
N GLN A 107 0.22 37.91 4.69
CA GLN A 107 0.02 38.81 5.83
C GLN A 107 1.34 39.37 6.36
N LYS A 108 2.40 38.55 6.47
CA LYS A 108 3.75 39.03 6.81
C LYS A 108 4.31 39.99 5.76
N ARG A 109 4.09 39.72 4.46
CA ARG A 109 4.50 40.63 3.38
C ARG A 109 3.76 41.96 3.42
N LYS A 110 2.43 41.96 3.67
CA LYS A 110 1.63 43.19 3.78
C LYS A 110 2.10 44.04 4.97
N VAL A 111 2.26 43.43 6.15
CA VAL A 111 2.75 44.14 7.35
C VAL A 111 4.13 44.75 7.10
N ASN A 112 5.08 44.00 6.55
CA ASN A 112 6.42 44.52 6.25
C ASN A 112 6.43 45.63 5.17
N PHE A 113 5.55 45.54 4.16
CA PHE A 113 5.48 46.53 3.08
C PHE A 113 4.83 47.84 3.57
N GLU A 114 3.74 47.75 4.34
CA GLU A 114 3.04 48.89 4.92
C GLU A 114 3.90 49.59 6.01
N GLU A 115 4.68 48.81 6.76
CA GLU A 115 5.69 49.34 7.70
C GLU A 115 6.87 50.02 6.97
N TYR A 116 7.32 49.47 5.83
CA TYR A 116 8.39 50.07 5.01
C TYR A 116 7.96 51.41 4.37
N ASP A 117 6.76 51.45 3.78
CA ASP A 117 6.20 52.67 3.19
C ASP A 117 5.96 53.75 4.26
N GLY A 118 5.47 53.36 5.45
CA GLY A 118 5.29 54.26 6.58
C GLY A 118 6.60 54.84 7.12
N LEU A 119 7.68 54.04 7.14
CA LEU A 119 9.01 54.50 7.55
C LEU A 119 9.63 55.42 6.49
N ASN A 120 9.48 55.09 5.22
CA ASN A 120 10.00 55.89 4.11
C ASN A 120 9.33 57.28 4.06
N TYR A 121 8.01 57.34 4.21
CA TYR A 121 7.26 58.59 4.31
C TYR A 121 7.72 59.46 5.50
N ARG A 122 8.04 58.83 6.65
CA ARG A 122 8.52 59.55 7.83
C ARG A 122 9.95 60.08 7.67
N MET A 123 10.81 59.37 6.95
CA MET A 123 12.16 59.81 6.59
C MET A 123 12.12 60.97 5.59
N ASP A 124 11.26 60.91 4.57
CA ASP A 124 11.09 61.98 3.58
C ASP A 124 10.59 63.27 4.22
N GLY A 125 9.63 63.17 5.16
CA GLY A 125 9.16 64.30 5.95
C GLY A 125 10.26 64.91 6.84
N LEU A 126 11.12 64.08 7.43
CA LEU A 126 12.25 64.54 8.24
C LEU A 126 13.30 65.24 7.37
N HIS A 127 13.62 64.69 6.20
CA HIS A 127 14.52 65.33 5.23
C HIS A 127 14.01 66.70 4.78
N ALA A 128 12.72 66.83 4.49
CA ALA A 128 12.12 68.11 4.11
C ALA A 128 12.24 69.16 5.23
N GLN A 129 12.01 68.75 6.49
CA GLN A 129 12.18 69.64 7.64
C GLN A 129 13.63 70.09 7.81
N VAL A 130 14.60 69.16 7.74
CA VAL A 130 16.03 69.50 7.88
C VAL A 130 16.50 70.44 6.78
N VAL A 131 16.11 70.20 5.52
CA VAL A 131 16.47 71.07 4.39
C VAL A 131 15.86 72.47 4.54
N SER A 132 14.62 72.57 5.04
CA SER A 132 14.01 73.88 5.32
C SER A 132 14.73 74.64 6.43
N ALA A 133 15.12 73.97 7.51
CA ALA A 133 15.85 74.59 8.62
C ALA A 133 17.23 75.08 8.18
N MET A 134 17.96 74.28 7.39
CA MET A 134 19.26 74.69 6.82
C MET A 134 19.13 75.87 5.84
N GLY A 135 18.03 75.95 5.10
CA GLY A 135 17.74 77.06 4.20
C GLY A 135 17.38 78.36 4.92
N GLU A 136 16.74 78.28 6.09
CA GLU A 136 16.46 79.44 6.94
C GLU A 136 17.72 79.98 7.63
N ASP A 137 18.60 79.10 8.12
CA ASP A 137 19.85 79.51 8.76
C ASP A 137 20.82 80.18 7.77
N MET A 138 20.84 79.74 6.51
CA MET A 138 21.66 80.36 5.46
C MET A 138 21.16 81.74 5.01
N LYS A 139 19.90 82.11 5.30
CA LYS A 139 19.37 83.46 5.07
C LYS A 139 19.64 84.43 6.22
N ARG A 140 20.14 83.94 7.36
CA ARG A 140 20.43 84.76 8.56
C ARG A 140 21.89 85.18 8.70
N ILE A 141 22.75 84.79 7.77
CA ILE A 141 24.16 85.22 7.66
C ILE A 141 24.28 86.25 6.54
#